data_AF-A0A843L7C0-F1
#
_entry.id   AF-A0A843L7C0-F1
#
_cell.length_a   1.000
_cell.length_b   1.000
_cell.length_c   1.000
_cell.angle_alpha   90.00
_cell.angle_beta   90.00
_cell.angle_gamma   90.00
#
_symmetry.space_group_name_H-M   'P 1'
#
loop_
_entity.id
_entity.type
_entity.pdbx_description
1 polymer ?
#
loop_
_entity_poly.entity_id
_entity_poly.type
_entity_poly.pdbx_seq_one_letter_code
_entity_poly.pdbx_strand_id
1 'polypeptide(L)'
;MLYTREIIQKIWDAQGYGNLAVWADGTTAVIAPGENPEKDGEAPLAIFKPIPLVARFPMLGFATHDADLLREVETRIREAGGEIERDRGAST
;
A
#
# COMPACT_ATOMS: atom_id res chain seq x y z
N MET A 1 -1.77 12.51 4.04
CA MET A 1 -0.63 12.28 3.13
C MET A 1 -0.23 10.82 3.23
N LEU A 2 -0.16 10.11 2.09
CA LEU A 2 0.28 8.72 2.04
C LEU A 2 1.80 8.64 1.83
N TYR A 3 2.41 7.56 2.33
CA TYR A 3 3.84 7.31 2.17
C TYR A 3 4.10 5.93 1.55
N THR A 4 4.86 5.90 0.45
CA THR A 4 5.08 4.69 -0.34
C THR A 4 5.67 3.57 0.50
N ARG A 5 6.73 3.85 1.28
CA ARG A 5 7.39 2.81 2.07
C ARG A 5 6.53 2.30 3.24
N GLU A 6 5.74 3.18 3.85
CA GLU A 6 4.79 2.77 4.89
C GLU A 6 3.70 1.86 4.30
N ILE A 7 3.19 2.17 3.11
CA ILE A 7 2.24 1.29 2.40
C ILE A 7 2.89 -0.06 2.08
N ILE A 8 4.11 -0.09 1.54
CA ILE A 8 4.81 -1.36 1.24
C ILE A 8 5.01 -2.20 2.50
N GLN A 9 5.36 -1.57 3.63
CA GLN A 9 5.44 -2.27 4.91
C GLN A 9 4.09 -2.88 5.31
N LYS A 10 2.99 -2.13 5.18
CA LYS A 10 1.65 -2.66 5.45
C LYS A 10 1.23 -3.76 4.48
N ILE A 11 1.64 -3.70 3.22
CA ILE A 11 1.42 -4.77 2.23
C ILE A 11 2.19 -6.02 2.68
N TRP A 12 3.45 -5.86 3.11
CA TRP A 12 4.26 -6.94 3.68
C TRP A 12 3.58 -7.60 4.88
N ASP A 13 3.12 -6.80 5.85
CA ASP A 13 2.48 -7.29 7.07
C ASP A 13 1.14 -8.00 6.76
N ALA A 14 0.43 -7.60 5.70
CA ALA A 14 -0.81 -8.23 5.26
C ALA A 14 -0.60 -9.56 4.52
N GLN A 15 0.63 -9.91 4.16
CA GLN A 15 0.92 -11.14 3.43
C GLN A 15 0.47 -12.37 4.20
N GLY A 16 -0.40 -13.17 3.59
CA GLY A 16 -0.98 -14.38 4.21
C GLY A 16 -2.24 -14.11 5.02
N TYR A 17 -2.66 -12.85 5.19
CA TYR A 17 -3.85 -12.48 5.96
C TYR A 17 -4.99 -11.89 5.11
N GLY A 18 -4.68 -11.33 3.95
CA GLY A 18 -5.71 -10.79 3.04
C GLY A 18 -5.16 -9.79 2.04
N ASN A 19 -6.04 -8.98 1.45
CA ASN A 19 -5.67 -7.82 0.64
C ASN A 19 -5.58 -6.58 1.53
N LEU A 20 -4.75 -5.60 1.15
CA LEU A 20 -4.63 -4.33 1.86
C LEU A 20 -5.45 -3.25 1.14
N ALA A 21 -6.55 -2.81 1.74
CA ALA A 21 -7.27 -1.62 1.33
C ALA A 21 -6.60 -0.36 1.89
N VAL A 22 -6.47 0.69 1.08
CA VAL A 22 -5.83 1.97 1.42
C VAL A 22 -6.76 3.13 1.06
N TRP A 23 -7.06 3.99 2.02
CA TRP A 23 -7.90 5.19 1.83
C TRP A 23 -7.07 6.47 1.74
N ALA A 24 -7.66 7.54 1.20
CA ALA A 24 -7.00 8.82 0.97
C ALA A 24 -6.45 9.49 2.24
N ASP A 25 -7.07 9.23 3.40
CA ASP A 25 -6.65 9.76 4.69
C ASP A 25 -5.43 9.03 5.29
N GLY A 26 -4.92 7.97 4.66
CA GLY A 26 -3.84 7.14 5.18
C GLY A 26 -4.30 5.90 5.96
N THR A 27 -5.60 5.73 6.15
CA THR A 27 -6.17 4.54 6.77
C THR A 27 -5.93 3.34 5.89
N THR A 28 -5.68 2.20 6.53
CA THR A 28 -5.51 0.92 5.86
C THR A 28 -6.21 -0.18 6.62
N ALA A 29 -6.73 -1.18 5.90
CA ALA A 29 -7.35 -2.35 6.50
C ALA A 29 -6.98 -3.60 5.71
N VAL A 30 -6.80 -4.72 6.41
CA VAL A 30 -6.71 -6.04 5.78
C VAL A 30 -8.13 -6.56 5.57
N ILE A 31 -8.45 -6.94 4.34
CA ILE A 31 -9.77 -7.42 3.92
C ILE A 31 -9.69 -8.77 3.23
N ALA A 32 -10.79 -9.51 3.23
CA ALA A 32 -10.86 -10.77 2.51
C ALA A 32 -10.80 -10.56 0.99
N PRO A 33 -10.31 -11.55 0.22
CA PRO A 33 -10.29 -11.45 -1.23
C PRO A 33 -11.68 -11.25 -1.83
N GLY A 34 -11.84 -10.20 -2.66
CA GLY A 34 -13.10 -9.89 -3.34
C GLY A 34 -14.02 -8.95 -2.58
N GLU A 35 -13.67 -8.57 -1.34
CA GLU A 35 -14.39 -7.51 -0.61
C GLU A 35 -14.09 -6.12 -1.19
N ASN A 36 -15.11 -5.27 -1.18
CA ASN A 36 -15.00 -3.84 -1.44
C ASN A 36 -15.51 -3.09 -0.19
N PRO A 37 -14.65 -2.84 0.80
CA PRO A 37 -15.05 -2.14 2.00
C PRO A 37 -15.37 -0.67 1.69
N GLU A 38 -16.27 -0.08 2.48
CA GLU A 38 -16.48 1.37 2.54
C GLU A 38 -16.09 1.86 3.94
N LYS A 39 -15.51 3.06 4.01
CA LYS A 39 -15.22 3.75 5.26
C LYS A 39 -15.82 5.15 5.17
N ASP A 40 -16.70 5.48 6.09
CA ASP A 40 -17.39 6.79 6.10
C ASP A 40 -18.10 7.11 4.76
N GLY A 41 -18.57 6.08 4.05
CA GLY A 41 -19.19 6.19 2.73
C GLY A 41 -18.20 6.28 1.56
N GLU A 42 -16.89 6.26 1.83
CA GLU A 42 -15.83 6.36 0.84
C GLU A 42 -15.19 4.99 0.56
N ALA A 43 -15.01 4.68 -0.72
CA ALA A 43 -14.27 3.51 -1.17
C ALA A 43 -12.76 3.71 -0.97
N PRO A 44 -11.97 2.63 -0.80
CA PRO A 44 -10.51 2.73 -0.80
C PRO A 44 -10.01 3.24 -2.15
N LEU A 45 -8.92 4.01 -2.13
CA LEU A 45 -8.19 4.42 -3.33
C LEU A 45 -7.60 3.21 -4.07
N ALA A 46 -7.08 2.25 -3.32
CA ALA A 46 -6.47 1.05 -3.87
C ALA A 46 -6.64 -0.14 -2.94
N ILE A 47 -6.76 -1.31 -3.55
CA ILE A 47 -6.71 -2.61 -2.87
C ILE A 47 -5.49 -3.37 -3.42
N PHE A 48 -4.46 -3.54 -2.61
CA PHE A 48 -3.24 -4.25 -2.97
C PHE A 48 -3.36 -5.74 -2.62
N LYS A 49 -2.87 -6.59 -3.51
CA LYS A 49 -2.71 -8.04 -3.26
C LYS A 49 -1.28 -8.29 -2.78
N PRO A 50 -1.03 -8.64 -1.51
CA PRO A 50 0.31 -8.79 -0.99
C PRO A 50 1.17 -9.83 -1.69
N ILE A 51 0.65 -11.05 -1.86
CA ILE A 51 1.45 -12.19 -2.34
C ILE A 51 2.13 -11.88 -3.70
N PRO A 52 1.43 -11.40 -4.73
CA PRO A 52 2.08 -11.04 -6.00
C PRO A 52 3.11 -9.91 -5.90
N LEU A 53 2.98 -9.01 -4.91
CA LEU A 53 3.80 -7.82 -4.79
C LEU A 53 5.07 -8.07 -3.98
N VAL A 54 4.94 -8.70 -2.80
CA VAL A 54 6.01 -8.72 -1.80
C VAL A 54 6.61 -10.10 -1.55
N ALA A 55 5.93 -11.20 -1.91
CA ALA A 55 6.42 -12.56 -1.66
C ALA A 55 7.69 -12.91 -2.45
N ARG A 56 8.00 -12.13 -3.49
CA ARG A 56 9.21 -12.28 -4.31
C ARG A 56 10.49 -11.82 -3.61
N PHE A 57 10.38 -11.05 -2.53
CA PHE A 57 11.53 -10.48 -1.83
C PHE A 57 11.88 -11.30 -0.59
N PRO A 58 13.19 -11.50 -0.30
CA PRO A 58 13.60 -12.30 0.84
C PRO A 58 13.43 -11.58 2.19
N MET A 59 13.40 -10.24 2.21
CA MET A 59 13.22 -9.43 3.41
C MET A 59 12.53 -8.10 3.08
N LEU A 60 11.86 -7.51 4.07
CA LEU A 60 11.19 -6.20 3.96
C LEU A 60 12.12 -5.10 3.43
N GLY A 61 13.40 -5.12 3.80
CA GLY A 61 14.39 -4.16 3.33
C GLY A 61 14.53 -4.15 1.80
N PHE A 62 14.46 -5.32 1.15
CA PHE A 62 14.49 -5.40 -0.31
C PHE A 62 13.20 -4.85 -0.93
N ALA A 63 12.03 -5.22 -0.38
CA ALA A 63 10.75 -4.72 -0.87
C ALA A 63 10.65 -3.18 -0.77
N THR A 64 11.05 -2.61 0.36
CA THR A 64 10.96 -1.16 0.58
C THR A 64 11.95 -0.35 -0.26
N HIS A 65 12.98 -0.96 -0.85
CA HIS A 65 13.99 -0.29 -1.70
C HIS A 65 13.88 -0.66 -3.19
N ASP A 66 12.97 -1.55 -3.55
CA ASP A 66 12.76 -1.96 -4.94
C ASP A 66 12.10 -0.85 -5.73
N ALA A 67 12.81 -0.32 -6.74
CA ALA A 67 12.37 0.82 -7.52
C ALA A 67 11.05 0.56 -8.28
N ASP A 68 10.86 -0.68 -8.73
CA ASP A 68 9.65 -1.07 -9.45
C ASP A 68 8.45 -1.18 -8.52
N LEU A 69 8.58 -1.81 -7.35
CA LEU A 69 7.50 -1.87 -6.37
C LEU A 69 7.13 -0.48 -5.84
N LEU A 70 8.12 0.36 -5.55
CA LEU A 70 7.89 1.76 -5.16
C LEU A 70 7.05 2.49 -6.22
N ARG A 71 7.45 2.38 -7.49
CA ARG A 71 6.75 3.00 -8.61
C ARG A 71 5.35 2.42 -8.80
N GLU A 72 5.17 1.11 -8.70
CA GLU A 72 3.85 0.47 -8.85
C GLU A 72 2.85 0.97 -7.80
N VAL A 73 3.25 1.04 -6.53
CA VAL A 73 2.41 1.55 -5.44
C VAL A 73 2.07 3.03 -5.67
N GLU A 74 3.07 3.85 -6.00
CA GLU A 74 2.88 5.27 -6.26
C GLU A 74 1.93 5.53 -7.44
N THR A 75 2.14 4.83 -8.56
CA THR A 75 1.30 4.97 -9.75
C THR A 75 -0.14 4.62 -9.44
N ARG A 76 -0.40 3.48 -8.79
CA ARG A 76 -1.76 3.06 -8.44
C ARG A 76 -2.50 4.08 -7.58
N ILE A 77 -1.82 4.64 -6.57
CA ILE A 77 -2.42 5.66 -5.71
C ILE A 77 -2.69 6.95 -6.47
N ARG A 78 -1.74 7.43 -7.29
CA ARG A 78 -1.90 8.67 -8.07
C ARG A 78 -2.99 8.54 -9.15
N GLU A 79 -3.07 7.40 -9.83
CA GLU A 79 -4.12 7.12 -10.82
C GLU A 79 -5.52 7.05 -10.19
N ALA A 80 -5.61 6.64 -8.91
CA ALA A 80 -6.83 6.69 -8.11
C ALA A 80 -7.16 8.10 -7.56
N GLY A 81 -6.36 9.13 -7.90
CA GLY A 81 -6.55 10.49 -7.41
C GLY A 81 -5.96 10.79 -6.03
N GLY A 82 -5.15 9.87 -5.47
CA GLY A 82 -4.50 10.05 -4.18
C GLY A 82 -3.16 10.80 -4.25
N GLU A 83 -2.83 11.51 -3.17
CA GLU A 83 -1.52 12.13 -2.97
C GLU A 83 -0.59 11.21 -2.19
N ILE A 84 0.62 10.99 -2.70
CA ILE A 84 1.61 10.09 -2.10
C ILE A 84 3.04 10.59 -2.30
N GLU A 85 3.79 10.57 -1.20
CA GLU A 85 5.22 10.85 -1.15
C GLU A 85 6.02 9.57 -0.90
N ARG A 86 7.29 9.54 -1.32
CA ARG A 86 8.13 8.35 -1.19
C ARG A 86 8.45 8.02 0.27
N ASP A 87 8.87 9.05 0.98
CA ASP A 87 9.30 8.99 2.37
C ASP A 87 8.58 10.11 3.12
N ARG A 88 8.27 9.86 4.39
CA ARG A 88 7.90 10.94 5.30
C ARG A 88 9.15 11.77 5.49
N GLY A 89 9.16 12.99 4.95
CA GLY A 89 10.35 13.86 4.95
C GLY A 89 11.10 13.75 6.27
N ALA A 90 12.39 13.40 6.19
CA ALA A 90 13.22 13.29 7.39
C ALA A 90 13.18 14.65 8.08
N SER A 91 12.68 14.68 9.32
CA SER A 91 13.01 15.77 10.24
C SER A 91 14.50 15.62 10.55
N THR A 92 15.34 16.21 9.71
CA THR A 92 16.72 16.58 10.04
C THR A 92 16.78 18.04 10.39
#